data_AF-A0A7Y5JTF9-F1
#
_entry.id   AF-A0A7Y5JTF9-F1
#
_cell.length_a   1.000
_cell.length_b   1.000
_cell.length_c   1.000
_cell.angle_alpha   90.00
_cell.angle_beta   90.00
_cell.angle_gamma   90.00
#
_symmetry.space_group_name_H-M   'P 1'
#
loop_
_entity.id
_entity.type
_entity.pdbx_description
1 polymer ?
#
loop_
_entity_poly.entity_id
_entity_poly.type
_entity_poly.pdbx_seq_one_letter_code
_entity_poly.pdbx_strand_id
1 'polypeptide(L)' 'MLRIVEAGLAAWVVALVVTLVVPALHEGDRDWWPWACVAGFVLGGIGWAYVRRGRGNARDAA' A
#
# COMPACT_ATOMS: atom_id res chain seq x y z
N MET A 1 -2.95 9.79 -11.93
CA MET A 1 -2.80 9.81 -10.46
C MET A 1 -3.45 8.60 -9.79
N LEU A 2 -4.77 8.40 -9.89
CA LEU A 2 -5.44 7.21 -9.29
C LEU A 2 -4.78 5.87 -9.67
N ARG A 3 -4.51 5.66 -10.96
CA ARG A 3 -3.87 4.42 -11.47
C ARG A 3 -2.51 4.12 -10.84
N ILE A 4 -1.73 5.15 -10.48
CA ILE A 4 -0.41 4.98 -9.83
C ILE A 4 -0.63 4.55 -8.37
N VAL A 5 -1.59 5.17 -7.69
CA VAL A 5 -1.94 4.82 -6.31
C VAL A 5 -2.52 3.40 -6.25
N GLU A 6 -3.37 3.02 -7.21
CA GLU A 6 -3.90 1.66 -7.33
C GLU A 6 -2.80 0.63 -7.58
N ALA A 7 -1.81 0.93 -8.42
CA ALA A 7 -0.65 0.07 -8.64
C ALA A 7 0.19 -0.09 -7.36
N GLY A 8 0.40 0.99 -6.61
CA GLY A 8 1.08 0.93 -5.31
C GLY A 8 0.28 0.12 -4.28
N LEU A 9 -1.05 0.26 -4.27
CA LEU A 9 -1.93 -0.51 -3.40
C LEU A 9 -1.87 -2.00 -3.72
N ALA A 10 -1.92 -2.36 -5.01
CA ALA A 10 -1.79 -3.73 -5.48
C ALA A 10 -0.41 -4.31 -5.12
N ALA A 11 0.66 -3.53 -5.27
CA ALA A 11 2.01 -3.95 -4.88
C ALA A 11 2.10 -4.26 -3.38
N TRP A 12 1.47 -3.44 -2.52
CA TRP A 12 1.43 -3.71 -1.07
C TRP A 12 0.63 -4.96 -0.72
N VAL A 13 -0.49 -5.24 -1.42
CA VAL A 13 -1.23 -6.50 -1.26
C VAL A 13 -0.37 -7.69 -1.67
N VAL A 14 0.32 -7.60 -2.82
CA VAL A 14 1.22 -8.67 -3.27
C VAL A 14 2.35 -8.88 -2.26
N ALA A 15 2.97 -7.83 -1.76
CA ALA A 15 4.00 -7.90 -0.73
C ALA A 15 3.48 -8.54 0.57
N LEU A 16 2.24 -8.23 0.98
CA LEU A 16 1.59 -8.87 2.13
C LEU A 16 1.38 -10.37 1.89
N VAL A 17 0.92 -10.77 0.71
CA VAL A 17 0.76 -12.19 0.36
C VAL A 17 2.11 -12.90 0.39
N VAL A 18 3.16 -12.30 -0.19
CA VAL A 18 4.51 -12.88 -0.20
C VAL A 18 5.06 -13.02 1.22
N THR A 19 4.89 -12.01 2.07
CA THR A 19 5.33 -12.07 3.46
C THR A 19 4.59 -13.12 4.26
N LEU A 20 3.32 -13.42 3.97
CA LEU A 20 2.58 -14.50 4.65
C LEU A 20 2.87 -15.90 4.08
N VAL A 21 3.23 -16.00 2.80
CA VAL A 21 3.55 -17.29 2.14
C VAL A 21 4.96 -17.76 2.49
N VAL A 22 5.85 -16.85 2.88
CA VAL A 22 7.25 -17.17 3.19
C VAL A 22 7.49 -17.03 4.71
N PRO A 23 7.46 -18.13 5.49
CA PRO A 23 7.60 -18.12 6.95
C PRO A 23 8.83 -17.37 7.46
N ALA A 24 9.94 -17.50 6.73
CA ALA A 24 11.19 -16.80 7.03
C ALA A 24 11.09 -15.26 7.00
N LEU A 25 10.03 -14.69 6.41
CA LEU A 25 9.81 -13.24 6.40
C LEU A 25 8.92 -12.74 7.55
N HIS A 26 8.24 -13.61 8.31
CA HIS A 26 7.31 -13.17 9.35
C HIS A 26 7.39 -13.96 10.67
N GLU A 27 8.39 -14.82 10.82
CA GLU A 27 8.70 -15.52 12.06
C GLU A 27 9.91 -14.90 12.78
N GLY A 28 9.91 -15.02 14.11
CA GLY A 28 10.96 -14.45 14.97
C GLY A 28 11.05 -12.93 14.85
N ASP A 29 12.26 -12.39 14.78
CA ASP A 29 12.57 -10.95 14.76
C ASP A 29 12.09 -10.18 13.50
N ARG A 30 11.37 -10.87 12.59
CA ARG A 30 10.87 -10.33 11.30
C ARG A 30 9.35 -10.28 11.21
N ASP A 31 8.65 -10.65 12.26
CA ASP A 31 7.20 -10.51 12.44
C ASP A 31 6.64 -9.09 12.22
N TRP A 32 7.50 -8.07 12.14
CA TRP A 32 7.12 -6.70 11.74
C TRP A 32 6.87 -6.51 10.23
N TRP A 33 7.34 -7.40 9.36
CA TRP A 33 7.18 -7.28 7.89
C TRP A 33 5.73 -7.29 7.40
N PRO A 34 4.84 -8.20 7.88
CA PRO A 34 3.42 -8.14 7.56
C PRO A 34 2.80 -6.81 7.97
N TRP A 35 3.15 -6.29 9.15
CA TRP A 35 2.66 -5.01 9.65
C TRP A 35 3.13 -3.83 8.81
N ALA A 36 4.35 -3.85 8.30
CA ALA A 36 4.82 -2.86 7.33
C ALA A 36 3.98 -2.88 6.05
N CYS A 37 3.63 -4.08 5.55
CA CYS A 37 2.77 -4.21 4.37
C CYS A 37 1.34 -3.72 4.63
N VAL A 38 0.78 -4.02 5.80
CA VAL A 38 -0.53 -3.50 6.23
C VAL A 38 -0.50 -1.98 6.34
N ALA A 39 0.53 -1.39 6.95
CA ALA A 39 0.68 0.05 7.06
C ALA A 39 0.77 0.72 5.68
N GLY A 40 1.58 0.16 4.76
CA GLY A 40 1.69 0.63 3.38
C GLY A 40 0.36 0.57 2.61
N PHE A 41 -0.40 -0.52 2.77
CA PHE A 41 -1.73 -0.66 2.17
C PHE A 41 -2.74 0.34 2.75
N VAL A 42 -2.79 0.51 4.08
CA VAL A 42 -3.71 1.44 4.74
C VAL A 42 -3.40 2.89 4.36
N LEU A 43 -2.13 3.30 4.42
CA LEU A 43 -1.70 4.65 4.05
C LEU A 43 -1.95 4.91 2.56
N GLY A 44 -1.68 3.93 1.69
CA GLY A 44 -2.00 4.00 0.27
C GLY A 44 -3.51 4.14 0.03
N GLY A 45 -4.34 3.43 0.81
CA GLY A 45 -5.80 3.47 0.71
C GLY A 45 -6.37 4.82 1.14
N ILE A 46 -5.81 5.41 2.20
CA ILE A 46 -6.11 6.78 2.63
C ILE A 46 -5.74 7.78 1.53
N GLY A 47 -4.56 7.65 0.93
CA GLY A 47 -4.12 8.46 -0.21
C GLY A 47 -5.04 8.31 -1.42
N TRP A 48 -5.46 7.08 -1.75
CA TRP A 48 -6.43 6.82 -2.82
C TRP A 48 -7.78 7.48 -2.54
N ALA A 49 -8.31 7.34 -1.32
CA ALA A 49 -9.55 7.97 -0.92
C ALA A 49 -9.46 9.51 -0.97
N TYR A 50 -8.30 10.07 -0.61
CA TYR A 50 -8.01 11.50 -0.69
C TYR A 50 -8.02 12.02 -2.14
N VAL A 51 -7.30 11.33 -3.05
CA VAL A 51 -7.25 11.71 -4.47
C VAL A 51 -8.60 11.47 -5.14
N ARG A 52 -9.29 10.36 -4.83
CA ARG A 52 -10.63 10.03 -5.36
C ARG A 52 -11.68 11.07 -4.98
N ARG A 53 -11.60 11.65 -3.78
CA ARG A 53 -12.48 12.76 -3.34
C ARG A 53 -12.20 14.09 -4.06
N GLY A 54 -11.29 14.11 -5.05
CA GLY A 54 -11.02 15.28 -5.88
C GLY A 54 -10.12 16.33 -5.23
N ARG A 55 -9.64 16.11 -4.00
CA ARG A 55 -8.74 17.05 -3.28
C ARG A 55 -7.25 16.91 -3.65
N GLY A 56 -6.90 15.85 -4.38
CA GLY A 56 -5.53 15.56 -4.81
C GLY A 56 -5.39 15.25 -6.30
N ASN A 57 -6.45 15.46 -7.08
CA ASN A 57 -6.34 15.37 -8.52
C ASN A 57 -5.58 16.62 -8.98
N ALA A 58 -4.30 16.48 -9.31
CA ALA A 58 -3.45 17.53 -9.86
C ALA A 58 -3.90 17.96 -11.28
N ARG A 59 -5.21 18.18 -11.47
CA ARG A 59 -5.76 18.85 -12.65
C ARG A 59 -5.54 20.36 -12.60
N ASP A 60 -5.12 20.90 -11.47
CA ASP A 60 -4.69 22.30 -11.29
C ASP A 60 -3.17 22.50 -11.35
N ALA A 61 -2.42 21.53 -11.91
CA ALA A 61 -1.01 21.74 -12.28
C ALA A 61 -0.91 21.95 -13.80
N ALA A 62 -1.50 23.03 -14.30
CA ALA A 62 -1.33 23.53 -15.66
C ALA A 62 -1.48 25.06 -15.68
#